data_AF-A0A4V0I4R0-F1
#
_entry.id   AF-A0A4V0I4R0-F1
#
_cell.length_a   1.000
_cell.length_b   1.000
_cell.length_c   1.000
_cell.angle_alpha   90.00
_cell.angle_beta   90.00
_cell.angle_gamma   90.00
#
_symmetry.space_group_name_H-M   'P 1'
#
loop_
_entity.id
_entity.type
_entity.pdbx_description
1 polymer ?
#
loop_
_entity_poly.entity_id
_entity_poly.type
_entity_poly.pdbx_seq_one_letter_code
_entity_poly.pdbx_strand_id
1 'polypeptide(L)'
;MAENENTKLTAEGWLRFFLRSNLLNKELTEAKSAKAKSILIGKFLGRNVDRTVPIQVGGRSGLATLRVEPRRSNQKRYFFEVRWDAEPEGAAAVGGTAASETPVTGEASRAVRAPAPAARSAGTRAITDTVVAGAPTQPSTVPGPLPRSPDAGNDEAWE
;
A
#
# COMPACT_ATOMS: atom_id res chain seq x y z
N MET A 1 16.84 24.51 10.77
CA MET A 1 16.12 24.58 9.49
C MET A 1 16.16 23.18 8.90
N ALA A 2 15.07 22.42 8.99
CA ALA A 2 15.02 21.09 8.40
C ALA A 2 14.75 21.28 6.91
N GLU A 3 15.77 21.06 6.08
CA GLU A 3 15.56 20.83 4.65
C GLU A 3 14.58 19.65 4.54
N ASN A 4 13.33 19.98 4.21
CA ASN A 4 12.32 18.99 3.88
C ASN A 4 12.65 18.45 2.49
N GLU A 5 13.76 17.73 2.38
CA GLU A 5 14.00 16.87 1.24
C GLU A 5 12.83 15.91 1.20
N ASN A 6 11.96 16.10 0.20
CA ASN A 6 10.83 15.24 -0.06
C ASN A 6 11.40 13.85 -0.41
N THR A 7 11.67 13.07 0.63
CA THR A 7 12.56 11.91 0.55
C THR A 7 11.80 10.83 -0.17
N LYS A 8 12.09 10.66 -1.45
CA LYS A 8 11.45 9.66 -2.30
C LYS A 8 11.96 8.28 -1.91
N LEU A 9 11.15 7.55 -1.16
CA LEU A 9 11.52 6.24 -0.62
C LEU A 9 11.13 5.11 -1.59
N THR A 10 11.98 4.09 -1.66
CA THR A 10 11.66 2.79 -2.25
C THR A 10 10.70 2.04 -1.32
N ALA A 11 10.00 1.02 -1.84
CA ALA A 11 9.07 0.21 -1.03
C ALA A 11 9.70 -0.38 0.24
N GLU A 12 11.00 -0.70 0.19
CA GLU A 12 11.75 -1.18 1.34
C GLU A 12 11.97 -0.08 2.40
N GLY A 13 12.30 1.14 1.98
CA GLY A 13 12.43 2.29 2.89
C GLY A 13 11.14 2.66 3.63
N TRP A 14 9.99 2.22 3.10
CA TRP A 14 8.68 2.38 3.74
C TRP A 14 8.44 1.39 4.88
N LEU A 15 9.15 0.25 4.92
CA LEU A 15 8.90 -0.84 5.87
C LEU A 15 8.90 -0.38 7.33
N ARG A 16 9.87 0.46 7.72
CA ARG A 16 9.96 1.02 9.08
C ARG A 16 8.72 1.78 9.52
N PHE A 17 8.08 2.50 8.58
CA PHE A 17 6.86 3.25 8.88
C PHE A 17 5.66 2.33 9.04
N PHE A 18 5.56 1.27 8.22
CA PHE A 18 4.49 0.28 8.34
C PHE A 18 4.57 -0.49 9.66
N LEU A 19 5.78 -0.89 10.07
CA LEU A 19 6.00 -1.52 11.36
C LEU A 19 5.64 -0.59 12.52
N ARG A 20 6.08 0.67 12.48
CA ARG A 20 5.77 1.66 13.52
C ARG A 20 4.29 2.01 13.61
N SER A 21 3.58 2.04 12.48
CA SER A 21 2.15 2.34 12.40
C SER A 21 1.25 1.12 12.54
N ASN A 22 1.82 -0.07 12.74
CA ASN A 22 1.11 -1.34 12.84
C ASN A 22 0.23 -1.65 11.60
N LEU A 23 0.58 -1.11 10.43
CA LEU A 23 -0.14 -1.34 9.18
C LEU A 23 0.33 -2.64 8.54
N LEU A 24 -0.63 -3.44 8.06
CA LEU A 24 -0.39 -4.74 7.41
C LEU A 24 0.43 -5.72 8.27
N ASN A 25 0.43 -5.58 9.60
CA ASN A 25 1.29 -6.38 10.48
C ASN A 25 1.08 -7.89 10.25
N LYS A 26 -0.16 -8.35 10.13
CA LYS A 26 -0.48 -9.76 9.83
C LYS A 26 0.18 -10.26 8.54
N GLU A 27 0.09 -9.47 7.46
CA GLU A 27 0.63 -9.85 6.15
C GLU A 27 2.17 -9.73 6.12
N LEU A 28 2.72 -8.72 6.79
CA LEU A 28 4.16 -8.48 6.89
C LEU A 28 4.86 -9.50 7.79
N THR A 29 4.19 -10.04 8.80
CA THR A 29 4.72 -11.12 9.65
C THR A 29 4.64 -12.48 8.97
N GLU A 30 3.59 -12.72 8.17
CA GLU A 30 3.47 -13.91 7.33
C GLU A 30 4.52 -13.95 6.20
N ALA A 31 4.87 -12.78 5.66
CA ALA A 31 5.90 -12.65 4.63
C ALA A 31 7.32 -12.86 5.20
N LYS A 32 7.90 -14.04 4.94
CA LYS A 32 9.25 -14.40 5.43
C LYS A 32 10.41 -13.64 4.77
N SER A 33 10.24 -13.17 3.53
CA SER A 33 11.30 -12.52 2.76
C SER A 33 11.13 -10.99 2.72
N ALA A 34 12.24 -10.24 2.85
CA ALA A 34 12.25 -8.78 2.66
C ALA A 34 11.66 -8.37 1.30
N LYS A 35 11.95 -9.13 0.23
CA LYS A 35 11.39 -8.88 -1.10
C LYS A 35 9.87 -9.04 -1.12
N ALA A 36 9.34 -10.06 -0.44
CA ALA A 36 7.89 -10.27 -0.33
C ALA A 36 7.21 -9.13 0.44
N LYS A 37 7.82 -8.64 1.53
CA LYS A 37 7.35 -7.47 2.27
C LYS A 37 7.32 -6.21 1.39
N SER A 38 8.38 -5.95 0.64
CA SER A 38 8.45 -4.82 -0.31
C SER A 38 7.38 -4.90 -1.40
N ILE A 39 7.05 -6.11 -1.90
CA ILE A 39 5.96 -6.31 -2.87
C ILE A 39 4.60 -5.99 -2.24
N LEU A 40 4.33 -6.45 -1.01
CA LEU A 40 3.09 -6.17 -0.28
C LEU A 40 2.92 -4.67 -0.05
N ILE A 41 3.97 -4.00 0.42
CA ILE A 41 3.99 -2.54 0.62
C ILE A 41 3.77 -1.82 -0.71
N GLY A 42 4.48 -2.20 -1.77
CA GLY A 42 4.30 -1.61 -3.10
C GLY A 42 2.88 -1.78 -3.65
N LYS A 43 2.24 -2.93 -3.41
CA LYS A 43 0.85 -3.19 -3.79
C LYS A 43 -0.12 -2.32 -2.99
N PHE A 44 0.10 -2.19 -1.68
CA PHE A 44 -0.72 -1.37 -0.81
C PHE A 44 -0.60 0.12 -1.17
N LEU A 45 0.62 0.64 -1.31
CA LEU A 45 0.86 2.02 -1.72
C LEU A 45 0.30 2.27 -3.12
N GLY A 46 0.52 1.34 -4.06
CA GLY A 46 0.02 1.41 -5.43
C GLY A 46 -1.49 1.59 -5.52
N ARG A 47 -2.26 0.96 -4.62
CA ARG A 47 -3.73 1.11 -4.54
C ARG A 47 -4.20 2.44 -3.95
N ASN A 48 -3.33 3.15 -3.24
CA ASN A 48 -3.64 4.41 -2.56
C ASN A 48 -2.95 5.62 -3.21
N VAL A 49 -2.33 5.45 -4.38
CA VAL A 49 -1.76 6.57 -5.14
C VAL A 49 -2.90 7.53 -5.53
N ASP A 50 -2.60 8.83 -5.52
CA ASP A 50 -3.51 9.95 -5.79
C ASP A 50 -4.68 10.08 -4.81
N ARG A 51 -4.68 9.29 -3.73
CA ARG A 51 -5.62 9.46 -2.63
C ARG A 51 -5.15 10.59 -1.72
N THR A 52 -6.04 11.54 -1.48
CA THR A 52 -5.84 12.63 -0.54
C THR A 52 -6.37 12.22 0.84
N VAL A 53 -5.55 12.45 1.87
CA VAL A 53 -5.87 12.12 3.27
C VAL A 53 -5.61 13.37 4.12
N PRO A 54 -6.56 13.78 4.98
CA PRO A 54 -6.30 14.87 5.92
C PRO A 54 -5.25 14.45 6.95
N ILE A 55 -4.32 15.36 7.22
CA ILE A 55 -3.25 15.17 8.21
C ILE A 55 -3.25 16.32 9.22
N GLN A 56 -2.84 16.00 10.44
CA GLN A 56 -2.62 17.00 11.48
C GLN A 56 -1.24 16.76 12.11
N VAL A 57 -0.36 17.76 12.06
CA VAL A 57 1.01 17.66 12.56
C VAL A 57 1.35 18.92 13.35
N GLY A 58 1.65 18.76 14.64
CA GLY A 58 2.10 19.88 15.48
C GLY A 58 1.10 21.05 15.53
N GLY A 59 -0.21 20.77 15.53
CA GLY A 59 -1.26 21.79 15.55
C GLY A 59 -1.65 22.36 14.19
N ARG A 60 -0.93 22.03 13.11
CA ARG A 60 -1.30 22.41 11.73
C ARG A 60 -2.14 21.34 11.07
N SER A 61 -3.22 21.72 10.40
CA SER A 61 -3.99 20.84 9.52
C SER A 61 -3.53 20.98 8.07
N GLY A 62 -3.70 19.92 7.30
CA GLY A 62 -3.45 19.95 5.87
C GLY A 62 -3.93 18.68 5.19
N LEU A 63 -3.63 18.59 3.90
CA LEU A 63 -3.94 17.47 3.04
C LEU A 63 -2.64 16.84 2.55
N ALA A 64 -2.52 15.52 2.70
CA ALA A 64 -1.43 14.74 2.14
C ALA A 64 -1.95 13.89 0.99
N THR A 65 -1.30 13.97 -0.17
CA THR A 65 -1.60 13.14 -1.33
C THR A 65 -0.41 12.22 -1.61
N LEU A 66 -0.66 10.91 -1.70
CA LEU A 66 0.39 9.95 -2.05
C LEU A 66 0.67 10.02 -3.56
N ARG A 67 1.91 10.31 -3.94
CA ARG A 67 2.37 10.36 -5.34
C ARG A 67 3.37 9.26 -5.62
N VAL A 68 3.50 8.93 -6.91
CA VAL A 68 4.48 7.96 -7.42
C VAL A 68 5.34 8.60 -8.49
N GLU A 69 6.65 8.43 -8.39
CA GLU A 69 7.61 8.77 -9.43
C GLU A 69 8.12 7.47 -10.08
N PRO A 70 7.86 7.23 -11.37
CA PRO A 70 8.47 6.12 -12.09
C PRO A 70 9.97 6.38 -12.29
N ARG A 71 10.79 5.35 -12.08
CA ARG A 71 12.25 5.39 -12.30
C ARG A 71 12.67 4.37 -13.37
N ARG A 72 13.95 4.41 -13.75
CA ARG A 72 14.57 3.41 -14.63
C ARG A 72 14.43 2.01 -14.02
N SER A 73 14.36 0.99 -14.88
CA SER A 73 14.24 -0.43 -14.48
C SER A 73 12.95 -0.78 -13.73
N ASN A 74 11.82 -0.14 -14.07
CA ASN A 74 10.49 -0.40 -13.49
C ASN A 74 10.39 -0.21 -11.97
N GLN A 75 11.36 0.45 -11.35
CA GLN A 75 11.28 0.79 -9.93
C GLN A 75 10.34 1.97 -9.73
N LYS A 76 9.50 1.90 -8.70
CA LYS A 76 8.59 2.98 -8.30
C LYS A 76 9.07 3.58 -6.99
N ARG A 77 9.16 4.91 -6.93
CA ARG A 77 9.40 5.64 -5.67
C ARG A 77 8.13 6.35 -5.25
N TYR A 78 7.76 6.20 -3.99
CA TYR A 78 6.55 6.79 -3.43
C TYR A 78 6.92 7.93 -2.49
N PHE A 79 6.12 8.99 -2.49
CA PHE A 79 6.32 10.17 -1.64
C PHE A 79 4.98 10.85 -1.36
N PHE A 80 4.89 11.60 -0.26
CA PHE A 80 3.70 12.41 0.04
C PHE A 80 3.89 13.84 -0.44
N GLU A 81 2.95 14.34 -1.23
CA GLU A 81 2.79 15.76 -1.49
C GLU A 81 1.89 16.33 -0.38
N VAL A 82 2.45 17.17 0.48
CA VAL A 82 1.71 17.76 1.59
C VAL A 82 1.38 19.21 1.27
N ARG A 83 0.09 19.55 1.38
CA ARG A 83 -0.44 20.91 1.29
C ARG A 83 -1.01 21.27 2.65
N TRP A 84 -0.38 22.21 3.33
CA TRP A 84 -0.90 22.74 4.59
C TRP A 84 -2.06 23.69 4.29
N ASP A 85 -3.10 23.64 5.12
CA ASP A 85 -4.10 24.70 5.10
C ASP A 85 -3.40 25.98 5.56
N ALA A 86 -3.65 27.11 4.89
CA ALA A 86 -3.19 28.39 5.40
C ALA A 86 -3.75 28.52 6.82
N GLU A 87 -2.86 28.71 7.79
CA GLU A 87 -3.23 29.01 9.16
C GLU A 87 -4.28 30.13 9.08
N PRO A 88 -5.47 29.99 9.70
CA PRO A 88 -6.47 31.04 9.66
C PRO A 88 -5.87 32.26 10.36
N GLU A 89 -5.24 33.13 9.57
CA GLU A 89 -4.66 34.39 9.99
C GLU A 89 -5.83 35.25 10.46
N GLY A 90 -6.09 35.18 11.77
CA GLY A 90 -7.22 35.87 12.38
C GLY A 90 -8.57 35.24 12.07
N ALA A 91 -8.91 34.17 12.79
CA ALA A 91 -10.25 34.14 13.37
C ALA A 91 -10.36 35.31 14.36
N ALA A 92 -10.57 36.51 13.82
CA ALA A 92 -11.11 37.61 14.58
C ALA A 92 -12.36 37.07 15.29
N ALA A 93 -12.36 37.16 16.61
CA ALA A 93 -13.49 36.82 17.45
C ALA A 93 -14.70 37.67 17.04
N VAL A 94 -15.45 37.24 16.04
CA VAL A 94 -16.80 37.72 15.80
C VAL A 94 -17.69 36.75 16.55
N GLY A 95 -18.14 37.21 17.73
CA GLY A 95 -19.11 36.52 18.56
C GLY A 95 -20.34 36.15 17.74
N GLY A 96 -20.41 34.89 17.32
CA GLY A 96 -21.59 34.25 16.78
C GLY A 96 -22.21 33.39 17.86
N THR A 97 -22.96 33.99 18.78
CA THR A 97 -23.92 33.27 19.61
C THR A 97 -25.08 32.83 18.71
N ALA A 98 -25.10 31.54 18.32
CA ALA A 98 -26.28 30.77 17.89
C ALA A 98 -25.80 29.41 17.37
N ALA A 99 -26.33 28.23 17.69
CA ALA A 99 -27.34 27.79 18.64
C ALA A 99 -27.06 26.28 18.81
N SER A 100 -27.12 25.78 20.03
CA SER A 100 -27.18 24.35 20.30
C SER A 100 -28.52 23.81 19.82
N GLU A 101 -28.51 22.76 19.00
CA GLU A 101 -29.62 21.82 18.72
C GLU A 101 -29.07 20.83 17.67
N THR A 102 -28.99 19.51 17.83
CA THR A 102 -29.55 18.54 18.78
C THR A 102 -28.67 17.26 18.80
N PRO A 103 -28.71 16.48 19.90
CA PRO A 103 -28.12 15.15 19.97
C PRO A 103 -29.05 14.10 19.32
N VAL A 104 -28.57 13.37 18.31
CA VAL A 104 -29.26 12.16 17.85
C VAL A 104 -28.93 10.99 18.77
N THR A 105 -29.66 10.93 19.89
CA THR A 105 -29.83 9.72 20.71
C THR A 105 -31.11 9.02 20.27
N GLY A 106 -30.97 7.78 19.84
CA GLY A 106 -32.05 6.84 19.53
C GLY A 106 -31.53 5.79 18.56
N GLU A 107 -31.69 4.49 18.73
CA GLU A 107 -32.33 3.69 19.77
C GLU A 107 -31.83 2.26 19.53
N ALA A 108 -31.55 1.53 20.61
CA ALA A 108 -31.18 0.13 20.55
C ALA A 108 -32.41 -0.77 20.30
N SER A 109 -32.15 -1.96 19.76
CA SER A 109 -33.04 -3.13 19.56
C SER A 109 -33.59 -3.23 18.13
N ARG A 110 -33.55 -4.37 17.43
CA ARG A 110 -33.64 -5.75 17.93
C ARG A 110 -33.24 -6.76 16.83
N ALA A 111 -32.48 -7.77 17.23
CA ALA A 111 -32.56 -9.20 16.85
C ALA A 111 -32.45 -9.69 15.39
N VAL A 112 -31.46 -10.57 15.22
CA VAL A 112 -31.57 -11.95 14.68
C VAL A 112 -31.78 -12.10 13.17
N ARG A 113 -30.70 -12.50 12.47
CA ARG A 113 -30.63 -13.80 11.76
C ARG A 113 -29.22 -14.09 11.22
N ALA A 114 -28.56 -15.07 11.82
CA ALA A 114 -27.74 -16.06 11.11
C ALA A 114 -28.53 -17.39 11.13
N PRO A 115 -28.22 -18.42 10.31
CA PRO A 115 -27.52 -18.49 9.03
C PRO A 115 -28.42 -19.09 7.92
N ALA A 116 -28.02 -19.00 6.64
CA ALA A 116 -28.51 -19.91 5.61
C ALA A 116 -27.36 -20.31 4.67
N PRO A 117 -26.99 -21.60 4.60
CA PRO A 117 -26.07 -22.13 3.60
C PRO A 117 -26.85 -22.47 2.32
N ALA A 118 -26.48 -21.87 1.20
CA ALA A 118 -26.89 -22.32 -0.13
C ALA A 118 -25.60 -22.44 -0.97
N ALA A 119 -25.05 -23.63 -1.03
CA ALA A 119 -25.31 -24.60 -2.09
C ALA A 119 -24.34 -24.39 -3.26
N ARG A 120 -23.47 -25.38 -3.39
CA ARG A 120 -22.57 -25.62 -4.51
C ARG A 120 -23.37 -25.56 -5.82
N SER A 121 -22.95 -24.72 -6.76
CA SER A 121 -23.14 -25.02 -8.18
C SER A 121 -21.84 -25.59 -8.72
N ALA A 122 -21.79 -26.92 -8.77
CA ALA A 122 -20.87 -27.65 -9.60
C ALA A 122 -21.17 -27.31 -11.07
N GLY A 123 -20.43 -26.37 -11.62
CA GLY A 123 -20.37 -26.13 -13.06
C GLY A 123 -19.40 -27.13 -13.69
N THR A 124 -19.84 -28.38 -13.84
CA THR A 124 -19.22 -29.32 -14.78
C THR A 124 -19.46 -28.78 -16.18
N ARG A 125 -18.43 -28.18 -16.80
CA ARG A 125 -18.38 -28.05 -18.26
C ARG A 125 -17.31 -28.99 -18.78
N ALA A 126 -17.80 -30.09 -19.34
CA ALA A 126 -17.06 -30.99 -20.17
C ALA A 126 -16.52 -30.24 -21.41
N ILE A 127 -15.20 -30.25 -21.53
CA ILE A 127 -14.42 -30.62 -22.73
C ILE A 127 -15.15 -30.52 -24.08
N THR A 128 -14.70 -29.60 -24.92
CA THR A 128 -14.58 -29.86 -26.36
C THR A 128 -13.14 -29.63 -26.77
N ASP A 129 -12.54 -30.76 -27.11
CA ASP A 129 -11.32 -30.94 -27.88
C ASP A 129 -11.29 -30.00 -29.10
N THR A 130 -10.18 -29.27 -29.27
CA THR A 130 -9.78 -28.78 -30.60
C THR A 130 -8.26 -28.80 -30.67
N VAL A 131 -7.81 -29.78 -31.43
CA VAL A 131 -6.46 -30.05 -31.91
C VAL A 131 -5.94 -28.90 -32.78
N VAL A 132 -4.63 -28.64 -32.72
CA VAL A 132 -3.69 -28.55 -33.86
C VAL A 132 -2.51 -27.62 -33.57
N ALA A 133 -1.37 -28.28 -33.39
CA ALA A 133 0.00 -27.93 -33.76
C ALA A 133 0.35 -26.47 -34.12
N GLY A 134 1.29 -25.94 -33.35
CA GLY A 134 2.06 -24.75 -33.72
C GLY A 134 3.08 -24.39 -32.65
N ALA A 135 4.08 -25.25 -32.43
CA ALA A 135 5.25 -24.89 -31.65
C ALA A 135 6.15 -23.94 -32.48
N PRO A 136 6.38 -22.68 -32.09
CA PRO A 136 7.54 -21.97 -32.57
C PRO A 136 8.75 -22.57 -31.85
N THR A 137 9.51 -23.39 -32.57
CA THR A 137 10.88 -23.76 -32.22
C THR A 137 11.68 -22.47 -32.06
N GLN A 138 11.82 -21.98 -30.83
CA GLN A 138 12.84 -20.97 -30.54
C GLN A 138 14.21 -21.63 -30.68
N PRO A 139 15.18 -20.99 -31.36
CA PRO A 139 16.55 -21.46 -31.35
C PRO A 139 17.07 -21.41 -29.91
N SER A 140 17.25 -22.57 -29.31
CA SER A 140 18.06 -22.76 -28.11
C SER A 140 19.47 -22.25 -28.39
N THR A 141 19.70 -20.97 -28.10
CA THR A 141 21.06 -20.46 -27.91
C THR A 141 21.49 -20.99 -26.57
N VAL A 142 22.28 -22.07 -26.59
CA VAL A 142 22.97 -22.61 -25.42
C VAL A 142 23.83 -21.48 -24.84
N PRO A 143 23.52 -20.95 -23.64
CA PRO A 143 24.42 -20.03 -22.98
C PRO A 143 25.66 -20.82 -22.59
N GLY A 144 26.82 -20.44 -23.13
CA GLY A 144 28.09 -20.97 -22.66
C GLY A 144 28.22 -20.82 -21.14
N PRO A 145 28.98 -21.70 -20.46
CA PRO A 145 29.14 -21.66 -19.01
C PRO A 145 29.67 -20.29 -18.59
N LEU A 146 28.84 -19.54 -17.85
CA LEU A 146 29.29 -18.32 -17.19
C LEU A 146 30.39 -18.69 -16.17
N PRO A 147 31.47 -17.90 -16.07
CA PRO A 147 32.46 -18.09 -15.03
C PRO A 147 31.77 -18.02 -13.68
N ARG A 148 31.98 -19.05 -12.85
CA ARG A 148 31.52 -19.09 -11.46
C ARG A 148 32.17 -17.92 -10.73
N SER A 149 31.40 -16.87 -10.45
CA SER A 149 31.85 -15.85 -9.51
C SER A 149 32.14 -16.52 -8.18
N PRO A 150 33.30 -16.25 -7.55
CA PRO A 150 33.62 -16.81 -6.25
C PRO A 150 32.58 -16.38 -5.23
N ASP A 151 32.19 -17.37 -4.44
CA ASP A 151 31.38 -17.28 -3.24
C ASP A 151 31.94 -16.18 -2.33
N ALA A 152 31.32 -15.00 -2.38
CA ALA A 152 31.51 -13.99 -1.34
C ALA A 152 30.50 -14.32 -0.25
N GLY A 153 30.92 -15.21 0.65
CA GLY A 153 30.26 -15.41 1.93
C GLY A 153 30.10 -14.05 2.61
N ASN A 154 28.86 -13.72 2.96
CA ASN A 154 28.59 -12.70 3.94
C ASN A 154 27.61 -13.29 4.96
N ASP A 155 28.20 -14.07 5.87
CA ASP A 155 27.76 -14.16 7.25
C ASP A 155 27.80 -12.74 7.84
N GLU A 156 26.68 -12.04 7.83
CA GLU A 156 26.46 -10.94 8.77
C GLU A 156 25.20 -11.23 9.56
N ALA A 157 25.47 -11.81 10.73
CA ALA A 157 24.62 -11.84 11.90
C ALA A 157 24.07 -10.45 12.19
N TRP A 158 22.75 -10.37 12.39
CA TRP A 158 22.11 -9.25 13.06
C TRP A 158 21.39 -9.82 14.28
N GLU A 159 22.08 -9.76 15.42
CA GLU A 159 21.46 -9.71 16.75
C GLU A 159 20.87 -8.31 17.01
#